data_AF-A0AAV5KGB9-F1
#
_entry.id   AF-A0AAV5KGB9-F1
#
_cell.length_a   1.000
_cell.length_b   1.000
_cell.length_c   1.000
_cell.angle_alpha   90.00
_cell.angle_beta   90.00
_cell.angle_gamma   90.00
#
_symmetry.space_group_name_H-M   'P 1'
#
loop_
_entity.id
_entity.type
_entity.pdbx_description
1 polymer ?
#
loop_
_entity_poly.entity_id
_entity_poly.type
_entity_poly.pdbx_seq_one_letter_code
_entity_poly.pdbx_strand_id
1 'polypeptide(L)' 'MGPRPPVGIHRYILVLFKQKSQLGVVEQPTSRANFNTRLFAEHLSLGLPVATVYFNAQKEPAAKRR' A
#
# COMPACT_ATOMS: atom_id res chain seq x y z
N MET A 1 -11.55 3.15 -1.21
CA MET A 1 -11.21 1.91 -0.48
C MET A 1 -10.38 2.29 0.73
N GLY A 2 -10.92 2.13 1.95
CA GLY A 2 -10.17 2.34 3.19
C GLY A 2 -9.69 1.02 3.81
N PRO A 3 -8.82 1.05 4.82
CA PRO A 3 -8.43 -0.13 5.59
C PRO A 3 -9.65 -0.92 6.10
N ARG A 4 -9.77 -2.18 5.71
CA ARG A 4 -10.83 -3.10 6.18
C ARG A 4 -10.26 -4.50 6.40
N PRO A 5 -9.35 -4.67 7.37
CA PRO A 5 -8.69 -5.94 7.61
C PRO A 5 -9.69 -7.02 8.05
N PRO A 6 -9.63 -8.25 7.49
CA PRO A 6 -10.59 -9.31 7.80
C PRO A 6 -10.30 -10.01 9.15
N VAL A 7 -9.02 -10.24 9.45
CA VAL A 7 -8.55 -10.99 10.63
C VAL A 7 -7.22 -10.41 11.12
N GLY A 8 -7.09 -10.22 12.43
CA GLY A 8 -5.84 -9.78 13.07
C GLY A 8 -5.50 -8.31 12.84
N ILE A 9 -4.28 -7.95 13.19
CA ILE A 9 -3.70 -6.60 13.02
C ILE A 9 -2.92 -6.56 11.70
N HIS A 10 -3.31 -5.67 10.80
CA HIS A 10 -2.68 -5.46 9.50
C HIS A 10 -1.87 -4.18 9.50
N ARG A 11 -0.71 -4.22 8.85
CA ARG A 11 0.10 -3.03 8.57
C ARG A 11 -0.34 -2.41 7.25
N TYR A 12 -0.66 -1.12 7.26
CA TYR A 12 -0.90 -0.33 6.07
C TYR A 12 0.28 0.61 5.88
N ILE A 13 0.99 0.45 4.76
CA ILE A 13 2.28 1.11 4.51
C ILE A 13 2.09 2.11 3.37
N LEU A 14 2.45 3.36 3.62
CA LEU A 14 2.53 4.42 2.62
C LEU A 14 4.01 4.60 2.25
N VAL A 15 4.35 4.38 0.98
CA VAL A 15 5.72 4.45 0.47
C VAL A 15 5.77 5.53 -0.60
N LEU A 16 6.70 6.47 -0.46
CA LEU A 16 6.93 7.53 -1.43
C LEU A 16 8.24 7.27 -2.18
N PHE A 17 8.19 7.36 -3.51
CA PHE A 17 9.35 7.26 -4.39
C PHE A 17 9.56 8.57 -5.14
N LYS A 18 10.82 8.94 -5.38
CA LYS A 18 11.16 10.05 -6.25
C LYS A 18 11.21 9.57 -7.70
N GLN A 19 10.36 10.14 -8.56
CA GLN A 19 10.42 9.89 -10.00
C GLN A 19 11.67 10.58 -10.58
N LYS A 20 12.41 9.87 -11.45
CA LYS A 20 13.60 10.43 -12.12
C LYS A 20 13.23 11.42 -13.24
N SER A 21 12.05 11.24 -13.83
CA SER A 21 11.44 12.08 -14.84
C SER A 21 9.92 11.95 -14.74
N GLN A 22 9.19 12.73 -15.53
CA GLN A 22 7.73 12.57 -15.62
C GLN A 22 7.39 11.15 -16.09
N LEU A 23 6.65 10.39 -15.27
CA LEU A 23 6.04 9.14 -15.72
C LEU A 23 4.83 9.46 -16.61
N GLY A 24 4.69 8.72 -17.70
CA GLY A 24 3.47 8.71 -18.50
C GLY A 24 2.32 7.99 -17.81
N VAL A 25 1.34 7.55 -18.59
CA VAL A 25 0.24 6.73 -18.07
C VAL A 25 0.80 5.42 -17.51
N VAL A 26 0.56 5.15 -16.23
CA VAL A 26 0.88 3.87 -15.60
C VAL A 26 -0.37 3.01 -15.60
N GLU A 27 -0.28 1.82 -16.18
CA GLU A 27 -1.40 0.88 -16.17
C GLU A 27 -1.72 0.42 -14.76
N GLN A 28 -3.01 0.41 -14.43
CA GLN A 28 -3.47 -0.14 -13.16
C GLN A 28 -3.32 -1.67 -13.18
N PRO A 29 -2.88 -2.30 -12.07
CA PRO A 29 -2.85 -3.75 -11.99
C PRO A 29 -4.28 -4.30 -12.07
N THR A 30 -4.45 -5.46 -12.72
CA THR A 30 -5.73 -6.15 -12.87
C THR A 30 -6.32 -6.62 -11.53
N SER A 31 -5.46 -6.82 -10.52
CA SER A 31 -5.84 -7.15 -9.15
C SER A 31 -5.03 -6.35 -8.15
N ARG A 32 -5.65 -6.05 -7.00
CA ARG A 32 -4.97 -5.46 -5.84
C ARG A 32 -4.23 -6.50 -5.00
N ALA A 33 -4.61 -7.77 -5.11
CA ALA A 33 -3.94 -8.85 -4.40
C ALA A 33 -2.56 -9.12 -5.01
N ASN A 34 -1.61 -9.54 -4.17
CA ASN A 34 -0.24 -9.89 -4.59
C ASN A 34 0.55 -8.73 -5.25
N PHE A 35 0.14 -7.48 -5.02
CA PHE A 35 0.95 -6.33 -5.42
C PHE A 35 2.29 -6.35 -4.68
N ASN A 36 3.39 -6.19 -5.41
CA ASN A 36 4.74 -6.18 -4.86
C ASN A 36 5.40 -4.82 -5.09
N THR A 37 5.59 -4.06 -4.01
CA THR A 37 6.16 -2.71 -4.06
C THR A 37 7.59 -2.67 -4.61
N ARG A 38 8.40 -3.72 -4.37
CA ARG A 38 9.78 -3.78 -4.87
C ARG A 38 9.82 -3.99 -6.38
N LEU A 39 9.02 -4.93 -6.89
CA LEU A 39 8.90 -5.15 -8.33
C LEU A 39 8.32 -3.93 -9.06
N PHE A 40 7.35 -3.24 -8.45
CA PHE A 40 6.81 -2.00 -8.98
C PHE A 40 7.88 -0.90 -9.09
N ALA A 41 8.69 -0.73 -8.04
CA ALA A 41 9.77 0.26 -8.03
C ALA A 41 10.87 -0.06 -9.05
N GLU A 42 11.18 -1.35 -9.25
CA GLU A 42 12.12 -1.81 -10.26
C GLU A 42 11.61 -1.55 -11.69
N HIS A 43 10.38 -1.98 -12.00
CA HIS A 43 9.78 -1.81 -13.32
C HIS A 43 9.71 -0.33 -13.74
N LEU A 44 9.35 0.57 -12.81
CA LEU A 44 9.29 2.01 -13.08
C LEU A 44 10.61 2.74 -12.80
N SER A 45 11.70 2.03 -12.53
CA SER A 45 13.04 2.60 -12.27
C SER A 45 13.07 3.68 -11.17
N LEU A 46 12.23 3.51 -10.15
CA LEU A 46 12.00 4.46 -9.06
C LEU A 46 13.11 4.45 -7.99
N GLY A 47 13.94 3.41 -7.95
CA GLY A 47 15.00 3.25 -6.96
C GLY A 47 14.47 2.98 -5.56
N LEU A 48 15.18 3.49 -4.55
CA LEU A 48 14.80 3.32 -3.14
C LEU A 48 13.70 4.32 -2.72
N PRO A 49 12.84 3.95 -1.75
CA PRO A 49 11.89 4.88 -1.16
C PRO A 49 12.60 6.11 -0.57
N VAL A 50 12.01 7.30 -0.75
CA VAL A 50 12.48 8.55 -0.14
C VAL A 50 11.77 8.87 1.17
N ALA A 51 10.58 8.31 1.39
CA ALA A 51 9.88 8.37 2.66
C ALA A 51 8.99 7.14 2.83
N THR A 52 8.72 6.77 4.08
CA THR A 52 7.79 5.70 4.42
C THR A 52 7.14 5.98 5.76
N VAL A 53 5.84 5.75 5.86
CA VAL A 53 5.10 5.73 7.13
C VAL A 53 4.16 4.53 7.11
N TYR A 54 3.83 3.99 8.28
CA TYR A 54 2.85 2.93 8.39
C TYR A 54 1.97 3.13 9.62
N PHE A 55 0.80 2.50 9.59
CA PHE A 55 -0.04 2.35 10.76
C PHE A 55 -0.60 0.93 10.82
N ASN A 56 -1.03 0.55 12.01
CA ASN A 56 -1.72 -0.71 12.24
C ASN A 56 -3.23 -0.48 12.23
N ALA A 57 -3.98 -1.38 11.62
CA ALA A 57 -5.43 -1.41 11.71
C ALA A 57 -5.91 -2.85 11.93
N GLN A 58 -7.04 -2.98 12.62
CA GLN A 58 -7.72 -4.25 12.84
C GLN A 58 -9.22 -4.07 12.63
N LYS A 59 -9.94 -5.18 12.53
CA LYS A 59 -11.40 -5.13 12.41
C LYS A 59 -11.98 -4.46 13.66
N GLU A 60 -12.89 -3.51 13.47
CA GLU A 60 -13.58 -2.87 14.60
C GLU A 60 -14.28 -3.94 15.46
N PRO A 61 -14.12 -3.89 16.80
CA PRO A 61 -14.87 -4.78 17.68
C PRO A 61 -16.37 -4.55 17.50
N ALA A 62 -17.16 -5.63 17.47
CA ALA A 62 -18.61 -5.49 17.49
C ALA A 62 -19.03 -4.77 18.78
N ALA A 63 -19.88 -3.75 18.67
CA ALA A 63 -20.44 -3.08 19.84
C ALA A 63 -21.24 -4.10 20.66
N LYS A 64 -20.73 -4.43 21.85
CA LYS A 64 -21.44 -5.32 22.78
C LYS A 64 -22.58 -4.50 23.38
N ARG A 65 -23.84 -4.78 23.01
CA ARG A 65 -25.00 -4.29 23.78
C ARG A 65 -24.91 -4.97 25.15
N ARG A 66 -24.71 -4.18 26.19
CA ARG A 66 -24.70 -4.62 27.59
C ARG A 66 -26.12 -4.56 28.14
#